data_AF-A0A2P8ATG2-F1
#
_entry.id   AF-A0A2P8ATG2-F1
#
_cell.length_a   1.000
_cell.length_b   1.000
_cell.length_c   1.000
_cell.angle_alpha   90.00
_cell.angle_beta   90.00
_cell.angle_gamma   90.00
#
_symmetry.space_group_name_H-M   'P 1'
#
loop_
_entity.id
_entity.type
_entity.pdbx_description
1 polymer ?
#
loop_
_entity_poly.entity_id
_entity_poly.type
_entity_poly.pdbx_seq_one_letter_code
_entity_poly.pdbx_strand_id
1 'polypeptide(L)' 'MFFIFGLRTRVDRSGVVTQVCRNCGNRAAQVITRRATKFTLFFIPLIPVRTRYAQQCTFCGAQYEISRAEAERLPVG' A
#
# COMPACT_ATOMS: atom_id res chain seq x y z
N MET A 1 -8.81 1.28 -35.86
CA MET A 1 -9.28 0.95 -34.51
C MET A 1 -8.24 1.47 -33.53
N PHE A 2 -8.59 2.44 -32.68
CA PHE A 2 -7.65 3.01 -31.69
C PHE A 2 -7.74 2.20 -30.40
N PHE A 3 -6.62 1.64 -29.95
CA PHE A 3 -6.52 0.99 -28.65
C PHE A 3 -5.94 1.99 -27.65
N ILE A 4 -6.74 2.40 -26.67
CA ILE A 4 -6.28 3.30 -25.59
C ILE A 4 -5.82 2.43 -24.43
N PHE A 5 -4.53 2.48 -24.14
CA PHE A 5 -3.92 1.78 -22.99
C PHE A 5 -3.32 2.79 -22.01
N GLY A 6 -3.21 2.39 -20.74
CA GLY A 6 -2.68 3.23 -19.68
C GLY A 6 -2.34 2.46 -18.41
N LEU A 7 -1.73 3.15 -17.45
CA LEU A 7 -1.45 2.62 -16.12
C LEU A 7 -2.17 3.49 -15.09
N ARG A 8 -2.98 2.86 -14.24
CA ARG A 8 -3.69 3.54 -13.15
C ARG A 8 -3.25 3.00 -11.81
N THR A 9 -2.69 3.86 -10.96
CA THR A 9 -2.34 3.51 -9.58
C THR A 9 -3.50 3.85 -8.66
N ARG A 10 -4.00 2.85 -7.93
CA ARG A 10 -4.91 3.05 -6.79
C ARG A 10 -4.15 2.89 -5.48
N VAL A 11 -4.46 3.77 -4.53
CA VAL A 11 -3.94 3.73 -3.17
C VAL A 11 -5.11 3.41 -2.26
N ASP A 12 -4.95 2.36 -1.46
CA ASP A 12 -5.96 1.85 -0.54
C ASP A 12 -5.35 1.72 0.85
N ARG A 13 -6.04 2.16 1.90
CA ARG A 13 -5.57 1.96 3.28
C ARG A 13 -6.04 0.59 3.73
N SER A 14 -5.11 -0.36 3.82
CA SER A 14 -5.42 -1.75 4.13
C SER A 14 -5.66 -2.00 5.61
N GLY A 15 -5.24 -1.08 6.49
CA GLY A 15 -5.55 -1.15 7.92
C GLY A 15 -4.56 -0.35 8.77
N VAL A 16 -4.79 -0.39 10.09
CA VAL A 16 -3.92 0.27 11.07
C VAL A 16 -3.51 -0.76 12.11
N VAL A 17 -2.21 -0.90 12.35
CA VAL A 17 -1.66 -1.82 13.34
C VAL A 17 -0.84 -1.05 14.38
N THR A 18 -1.05 -1.32 15.66
CA THR A 18 -0.27 -0.64 16.71
C THR A 18 0.98 -1.44 17.01
N GLN A 19 2.15 -0.90 16.64
CA GLN A 19 3.45 -1.53 16.89
C GLN A 19 4.50 -0.50 17.26
N VAL A 20 5.61 -0.98 17.82
CA VAL A 20 6.80 -0.16 18.06
C VAL A 20 7.39 0.23 16.70
N CYS A 21 7.49 1.52 16.44
CA CYS A 21 8.12 2.00 15.21
C CYS A 21 9.63 1.71 15.25
N ARG A 22 10.17 1.13 14.16
CA ARG A 22 11.61 0.89 14.03
C ARG A 22 12.44 2.18 13.95
N ASN A 23 11.81 3.29 13.57
CA ASN A 23 12.49 4.58 13.43
C ASN A 23 12.52 5.38 14.75
N CYS A 24 11.38 5.52 15.44
CA CYS A 24 11.29 6.35 16.65
C CYS A 24 11.23 5.57 17.97
N GLY A 25 11.11 4.24 17.95
CA GLY A 25 11.03 3.41 19.16
C GLY A 25 9.73 3.55 19.97
N ASN A 26 8.81 4.43 19.56
CA ASN A 26 7.52 4.62 20.25
C ASN A 26 6.47 3.62 19.74
N ARG A 27 5.60 3.17 20.66
CA ARG A 27 4.38 2.42 20.32
C ARG A 27 3.38 3.37 19.67
N ALA A 28 3.21 3.24 18.37
CA ALA A 28 2.32 4.10 17.60
C ALA A 28 1.49 3.26 16.62
N ALA A 29 0.35 3.83 16.21
CA ALA A 29 -0.41 3.29 15.10
C ALA A 29 0.43 3.37 13.81
N GLN A 30 0.50 2.26 13.09
CA GLN A 30 1.20 2.11 11.83
C GLN A 30 0.14 1.87 10.76
N VAL A 31 -0.06 2.85 9.89
CA VAL A 31 -1.03 2.78 8.79
C VAL A 31 -0.41 2.01 7.65
N ILE A 32 -1.05 0.91 7.25
CA ILE A 32 -0.63 0.12 6.10
C ILE A 32 -1.41 0.60 4.89
N THR A 33 -0.68 0.99 3.85
CA THR A 33 -1.21 1.50 2.59
C THR A 33 -0.80 0.57 1.46
N ARG A 34 -1.77 0.06 0.70
CA ARG A 34 -1.58 -0.74 -0.50
C ARG A 34 -1.69 0.15 -1.73
N ARG A 35 -0.63 0.18 -2.54
CA ARG A 35 -0.58 0.85 -3.84
C ARG A 35 -0.60 -0.20 -4.95
N ALA A 36 -1.72 -0.32 -5.66
CA ALA A 36 -1.86 -1.24 -6.78
C ALA A 36 -1.92 -0.46 -8.10
N THR A 37 -0.91 -0.62 -8.94
CA THR A 37 -0.89 -0.13 -10.32
C THR A 37 -1.48 -1.17 -11.24
N LYS A 38 -2.59 -0.84 -11.89
CA LYS A 38 -3.31 -1.69 -12.83
C LYS A 38 -3.14 -1.18 -14.26
N PHE A 39 -2.95 -2.10 -15.19
CA PHE A 39 -3.05 -1.85 -16.61
C PHE A 39 -4.52 -1.60 -16.97
N THR A 40 -4.75 -0.50 -17.67
CA THR A 40 -6.08 -0.11 -18.15
C THR A 40 -6.12 -0.21 -19.66
N LEU A 41 -7.15 -0.86 -20.20
CA LEU A 41 -7.49 -0.84 -21.62
C LEU A 41 -8.87 -0.22 -21.76
N PHE A 42 -9.01 0.80 -22.61
CA PHE A 42 -10.26 1.59 -22.72
C PHE A 42 -10.77 2.07 -21.35
N PHE A 43 -9.86 2.52 -20.48
CA PHE A 43 -10.14 2.95 -19.09
C PHE A 43 -10.63 1.86 -18.12
N ILE A 44 -10.82 0.62 -18.59
CA ILE A 44 -11.17 -0.52 -17.75
C ILE A 44 -9.89 -1.11 -17.15
N PRO A 45 -9.73 -1.16 -15.81
CA PRO A 45 -8.56 -1.76 -15.17
C PRO A 45 -8.63 -3.29 -15.27
N LEU A 46 -7.79 -3.90 -16.11
CA LEU A 46 -7.81 -5.33 -16.38
C LEU A 46 -6.88 -6.11 -15.45
N ILE A 47 -5.59 -5.77 -15.42
CA ILE A 47 -4.56 -6.59 -14.77
C ILE A 47 -3.69 -5.74 -13.83
N PRO A 48 -3.50 -6.11 -12.55
CA PRO A 48 -2.52 -5.45 -11.68
C PRO A 48 -1.09 -5.75 -12.15
N VAL A 49 -0.35 -4.72 -12.53
CA VAL A 49 1.06 -4.81 -12.97
C VAL A 49 2.00 -4.78 -11.77
N ARG A 50 1.70 -3.96 -10.76
CA ARG A 50 2.56 -3.76 -9.59
C ARG A 50 1.71 -3.54 -8.36
N THR A 51 2.00 -4.27 -7.29
CA THR A 51 1.41 -4.03 -5.96
C THR A 51 2.53 -3.73 -4.99
N ARG A 52 2.46 -2.59 -4.30
CA ARG A 52 3.37 -2.20 -3.23
C ARG A 52 2.59 -1.98 -1.96
N TYR A 53 3.21 -2.32 -0.83
CA TYR A 53 2.68 -2.04 0.48
C TYR A 53 3.64 -1.07 1.16
N ALA A 54 3.10 -0.09 1.84
CA ALA A 54 3.87 0.87 2.61
C ALA A 54 3.27 0.96 4.00
N GLN A 55 4.13 0.97 5.01
CA GLN A 55 3.74 1.18 6.39
C GLN A 55 4.18 2.58 6.80
N GLN A 56 3.26 3.34 7.40
CA GLN A 56 3.48 4.71 7.82
C GLN A 56 3.20 4.86 9.31
N CYS A 57 4.17 5.37 10.05
CA CYS A 57 4.02 5.68 11.47
C CYS A 57 3.18 6.95 11.66
N THR A 58 2.11 6.89 12.45
CA THR A 58 1.32 8.09 12.78
C THR A 58 2.02 9.05 13.74
N PHE A 59 3.06 8.59 14.45
CA PHE A 59 3.78 9.42 15.42
C PHE A 59 4.92 10.21 14.76
N CYS A 60 5.86 9.53 14.09
CA CYS A 60 7.04 10.18 13.49
C CYS A 60 6.93 10.38 11.97
N GLY A 61 5.82 9.96 11.34
CA GLY A 61 5.63 10.09 9.89
C GLY A 61 6.51 9.19 9.02
N ALA A 62 7.38 8.36 9.61
CA ALA A 62 8.28 7.49 8.86
C ALA A 62 7.49 6.50 8.01
N GLN A 63 7.85 6.41 6.72
CA GLN A 63 7.22 5.53 5.76
C GLN A 63 8.26 4.53 5.23
N TYR A 64 7.90 3.26 5.22
CA TYR A 64 8.76 2.19 4.71
C TYR A 64 7.96 1.26 3.82
N GLU A 65 8.55 0.80 2.72
CA GLU A 65 7.95 -0.23 1.89
C GLU A 65 8.04 -1.57 2.62
N ILE A 66 6.93 -2.29 2.66
CA ILE A 66 6.83 -3.62 3.25
C ILE A 66 6.45 -4.64 2.18
N SER A 67 6.83 -5.90 2.41
CA SER A 67 6.44 -7.00 1.53
C SER A 67 4.95 -7.29 1.67
N ARG A 68 4.36 -7.94 0.66
CA ARG A 68 2.97 -8.43 0.74
C ARG A 68 2.77 -9.40 1.91
N ALA A 69 3.73 -10.28 2.14
CA ALA A 69 3.70 -11.23 3.26
C ALA A 69 3.71 -10.52 4.62
N GLU A 70 4.49 -9.44 4.77
CA GLU A 70 4.46 -8.61 5.97
C GLU A 70 3.09 -7.96 6.17
N ALA A 71 2.52 -7.41 5.10
CA ALA A 71 1.22 -6.75 5.16
C ALA A 71 0.07 -7.72 5.52
N GLU A 72 0.12 -8.97 5.04
CA GLU A 72 -0.86 -10.01 5.35
C GLU A 72 -0.69 -10.59 6.77
N ARG A 73 0.53 -10.56 7.33
CA ARG A 73 0.80 -11.01 8.72
C ARG A 73 0.36 -10.01 9.76
N LEU A 74 0.28 -8.73 9.41
CA LEU A 74 -0.16 -7.70 10.34
C LEU A 74 -1.69 -7.81 10.48
N PRO A 75 -2.22 -7.95 11.70
CA PRO A 75 -3.66 -7.96 11.92
C PRO A 75 -4.20 -6.58 11.56
N VAL A 76 -4.73 -6.48 10.35
CA VAL A 76 -5.51 -5.33 9.90
C VAL A 76 -6.90 -5.51 10.53
N GLY A 77 -7.13 -4.80 11.63
CA GLY A 77 -8.43 -4.74 12.30
C GLY A 77 -9.47 -3.98 11.49
#